data_AF-A0A8S3TRH7-F1
#
_entry.id   AF-A0A8S3TRH7-F1
#
_cell.length_a   1.000
_cell.length_b   1.000
_cell.length_c   1.000
_cell.angle_alpha   90.00
_cell.angle_beta   90.00
_cell.angle_gamma   90.00
#
_symmetry.space_group_name_H-M   'P 1'
#
loop_
_entity.id
_entity.type
_entity.pdbx_description
1 polymer ?
#
loop_
_entity_poly.entity_id
_entity_poly.type
_entity_poly.pdbx_seq_one_letter_code
_entity_poly.pdbx_strand_id
1 'polypeptide(L)'
;MPYTDAAGRIPIMAKYIRKVFKKKKSKKKTEDIPVASEVSDDYEELHLYEVEEESRYDHVEFNQNAASVKPEEDQPTESSIDLNYLLVAAIDLGTAASGYAFSFRNDFKANPLKISTHIWTAATTVLRSAKTPTCILFNPEGHFEAFGYEAQNKFSSLITDEENVEEWYYFENFKMSLYECKDLTFHTEIKATNGKPLPAITVFSESIKYLKNHLTNRCLNMTCGLKDEDILWTLTVPAIWNDKAKLFMRRAAEMAGIPRSQLLLALEPEAGAIFVNTYL
;
A
#
# COMPACT_ATOMS: atom_id res chain seq x y z
N MET A 1 -24.92 -0.84 0.10
CA MET A 1 -23.89 -1.42 0.98
C MET A 1 -23.13 -0.26 1.62
N PRO A 2 -22.91 -0.22 2.95
CA PRO A 2 -22.41 0.99 3.57
C PRO A 2 -20.92 1.14 3.24
N TYR A 3 -20.64 2.15 2.41
CA TYR A 3 -19.31 2.66 2.15
C TYR A 3 -18.70 3.10 3.48
N THR A 4 -17.67 2.39 3.97
CA THR A 4 -16.83 2.93 5.03
C THR A 4 -16.14 4.17 4.48
N ASP A 5 -16.41 5.31 5.08
CA ASP A 5 -15.91 6.61 4.65
C ASP A 5 -14.38 6.64 4.53
N ALA A 6 -13.88 7.64 3.80
CA ALA A 6 -12.47 7.88 3.60
C ALA A 6 -11.70 8.15 4.91
N ALA A 7 -12.36 8.54 6.01
CA ALA A 7 -11.76 8.85 7.30
C ALA A 7 -11.45 7.58 8.14
N GLY A 8 -12.23 6.51 7.98
CA GLY A 8 -12.09 5.26 8.73
C GLY A 8 -10.78 4.49 8.50
N ARG A 9 -10.00 4.82 7.46
CA ARG A 9 -8.76 4.11 7.09
C ARG A 9 -7.47 4.80 7.54
N ILE A 10 -7.52 6.03 8.03
CA ILE A 10 -6.37 6.68 8.68
C ILE A 10 -6.01 5.99 10.01
N PRO A 11 -6.98 5.63 10.87
CA PRO A 11 -6.73 4.80 12.04
C PRO A 11 -6.04 3.47 11.72
N ILE A 12 -6.35 2.88 10.55
CA ILE A 12 -5.74 1.64 10.07
C ILE A 12 -4.25 1.82 9.82
N MET A 13 -3.91 2.83 9.01
CA MET A 13 -2.52 3.18 8.71
C MET A 13 -1.73 3.52 9.98
N ALA A 14 -2.33 4.30 10.88
CA ALA A 14 -1.76 4.65 12.19
C ALA A 14 -1.49 3.41 13.06
N LYS A 15 -2.40 2.43 13.05
CA LYS A 15 -2.26 1.18 13.80
C LYS A 15 -1.07 0.35 13.29
N TYR A 16 -0.91 0.22 11.98
CA TYR A 16 0.22 -0.52 11.41
C TYR A 16 1.55 0.14 11.74
N ILE A 17 1.64 1.47 11.59
CA ILE A 17 2.82 2.24 12.00
C ILE A 17 3.16 2.00 13.48
N ARG A 18 2.15 2.01 14.37
CA ARG A 18 2.33 1.72 15.80
C ARG A 18 2.82 0.29 16.06
N LYS A 19 2.25 -0.71 15.38
CA LYS A 19 2.62 -2.13 15.55
C LYS A 19 4.08 -2.35 15.18
N VAL A 20 4.53 -1.80 14.04
CA VAL A 20 5.93 -1.88 13.57
C VAL A 20 6.89 -1.33 14.63
N PHE A 21 6.62 -0.12 15.15
CA PHE A 21 7.53 0.49 16.13
C PHE A 21 7.47 -0.15 17.53
N LYS A 22 6.32 -0.65 18.00
CA LYS A 22 6.19 -1.28 19.34
C LYS A 22 6.98 -2.59 19.46
N LYS A 23 7.08 -3.39 18.39
CA LYS A 23 7.84 -4.67 18.40
C LYS A 23 9.31 -4.51 18.79
N LYS A 24 9.90 -3.34 18.53
CA LYS A 24 11.29 -2.99 18.93
C LYS A 24 11.50 -2.92 20.45
N LYS A 25 10.47 -2.60 21.24
CA LYS A 25 10.59 -2.56 22.72
C LYS A 25 10.69 -3.96 23.34
N SER A 26 10.09 -4.98 22.73
CA SER A 26 10.03 -6.34 23.29
C SER A 26 11.33 -7.15 23.09
N LYS A 27 12.07 -6.92 21.99
CA LYS A 27 13.32 -7.66 21.67
C LYS A 27 14.58 -7.23 22.47
N LYS A 28 14.44 -6.51 23.58
CA LYS A 28 15.55 -6.22 24.53
C LYS A 28 15.20 -6.79 25.91
N LYS A 29 15.43 -8.08 26.11
CA LYS A 29 15.75 -8.66 27.43
C LYS A 29 16.96 -9.57 27.27
N THR A 30 18.00 -9.23 28.02
CA THR A 30 19.28 -9.91 28.19
C THR A 30 19.10 -11.28 28.87
N GLU A 31 20.03 -12.18 28.56
CA GLU A 31 20.28 -13.46 29.23
C GLU A 31 20.47 -13.26 30.74
N ASP A 32 19.77 -14.07 31.54
CA ASP A 32 20.23 -14.76 32.76
C ASP A 32 19.09 -15.66 33.29
N ILE A 33 19.40 -16.91 33.68
CA ILE A 33 18.49 -18.00 34.11
C ILE A 33 18.58 -18.16 35.65
N PRO A 34 17.67 -18.86 36.38
CA PRO A 34 16.22 -18.66 36.62
C PRO A 34 15.90 -18.46 38.13
N VAL A 35 14.71 -17.94 38.47
CA VAL A 35 13.95 -18.41 39.64
C VAL A 35 12.46 -18.38 39.31
N ALA A 36 11.80 -19.51 39.57
CA ALA A 36 10.38 -19.76 39.34
C ALA A 36 9.47 -19.04 40.35
N SER A 37 8.36 -18.49 39.86
CA SER A 37 7.04 -18.65 40.48
C SER A 37 5.97 -18.16 39.49
N GLU A 38 4.99 -19.01 39.28
CA GLU A 38 3.86 -18.92 38.34
C GLU A 38 3.06 -17.62 38.47
N VAL A 39 2.76 -17.00 37.32
CA VAL A 39 1.46 -16.36 37.05
C VAL A 39 1.15 -16.63 35.58
N SER A 40 -0.03 -17.17 35.32
CA SER A 40 -0.58 -17.48 34.00
C SER A 40 -0.74 -16.21 33.17
N ASP A 41 0.05 -16.08 32.10
CA ASP A 41 -0.20 -15.12 31.04
C ASP A 41 -0.96 -15.84 29.92
N ASP A 42 -2.25 -15.55 29.79
CA ASP A 42 -3.04 -15.87 28.61
C ASP A 42 -2.46 -15.09 27.42
N TYR A 43 -1.63 -15.76 26.63
CA TYR A 43 -1.17 -15.27 25.34
C TYR A 43 -2.33 -15.35 24.34
N GLU A 44 -2.90 -14.21 23.94
CA GLU A 44 -3.63 -14.14 22.67
C GLU A 44 -2.63 -14.36 21.53
N GLU A 45 -2.60 -15.60 21.07
CA GLU A 45 -1.84 -16.08 19.94
C GLU A 45 -2.26 -15.33 18.66
N LEU A 46 -1.27 -14.78 17.96
CA LEU A 46 -1.46 -14.15 16.67
C LEU A 46 -1.86 -15.21 15.64
N HIS A 47 -3.12 -15.24 15.21
CA HIS A 47 -3.47 -15.89 13.94
C HIS A 47 -3.00 -15.00 12.77
N LEU A 48 -1.71 -15.08 12.44
CA LEU A 48 -1.19 -14.82 11.10
C LEU A 48 -1.35 -16.12 10.32
N TYR A 49 -2.24 -16.13 9.32
CA TYR A 49 -2.49 -17.34 8.53
C TYR A 49 -1.21 -17.73 7.75
N GLU A 50 -0.70 -18.93 8.02
CA GLU A 50 0.06 -19.72 7.04
C GLU A 50 -0.92 -20.12 5.92
N VAL A 51 -0.55 -19.88 4.67
CA VAL A 51 -1.31 -20.38 3.53
C VAL A 51 -0.86 -21.83 3.35
N GLU A 52 -1.67 -22.80 3.81
CA GLU A 52 -1.47 -24.22 3.52
C GLU A 52 -1.55 -24.47 2.00
N GLU A 53 -0.62 -25.30 1.52
CA GLU A 53 -0.44 -25.72 0.13
C GLU A 53 -1.63 -26.56 -0.39
N GLU A 54 -2.10 -26.30 -1.62
CA GLU A 54 -2.45 -27.39 -2.55
C GLU A 54 -2.55 -26.96 -4.04
N SER A 55 -1.57 -27.44 -4.81
CA SER A 55 -1.61 -27.99 -6.17
C SER A 55 -2.07 -27.18 -7.43
N ARG A 56 -1.07 -27.05 -8.33
CA ARG A 56 -1.04 -27.34 -9.79
C ARG A 56 -1.49 -26.27 -10.80
N TYR A 57 -0.73 -26.31 -11.91
CA TYR A 57 -0.73 -25.57 -13.18
C TYR A 57 0.00 -24.24 -13.15
N ASP A 58 0.86 -23.91 -14.10
CA ASP A 58 1.68 -24.65 -15.07
C ASP A 58 2.51 -23.54 -15.74
N HIS A 59 3.81 -23.79 -15.92
CA HIS A 59 4.78 -23.26 -16.89
C HIS A 59 4.31 -22.14 -17.84
N VAL A 60 5.07 -21.07 -18.10
CA VAL A 60 6.34 -21.10 -18.88
C VAL A 60 7.22 -19.88 -18.57
N GLU A 61 8.52 -20.15 -18.40
CA GLU A 61 9.65 -19.21 -18.39
C GLU A 61 9.99 -18.69 -19.80
N PHE A 62 10.65 -17.53 -19.88
CA PHE A 62 11.83 -17.38 -20.76
C PHE A 62 12.88 -16.63 -19.92
N ASN A 63 14.09 -17.15 -19.68
CA ASN A 63 15.03 -17.60 -20.70
C ASN A 63 16.06 -18.63 -20.18
N GLN A 64 16.52 -19.47 -21.10
CA GLN A 64 17.35 -20.66 -20.90
C GLN A 64 18.74 -20.36 -20.30
N ASN A 65 19.21 -21.24 -19.41
CA ASN A 65 20.53 -21.31 -18.75
C ASN A 65 20.66 -20.62 -17.39
N ALA A 66 20.02 -21.20 -16.37
CA ALA A 66 20.61 -21.30 -15.03
C ALA A 66 19.88 -22.38 -14.22
N ALA A 67 20.10 -23.64 -14.58
CA ALA A 67 19.79 -24.74 -13.68
C ALA A 67 20.62 -24.56 -12.39
N SER A 68 19.94 -24.58 -11.24
CA SER A 68 20.44 -24.87 -9.88
C SER A 68 20.23 -23.77 -8.82
N VAL A 69 19.01 -23.25 -8.61
CA VAL A 69 18.62 -22.75 -7.26
C VAL A 69 17.13 -23.03 -7.02
N LYS A 70 16.81 -23.62 -5.86
CA LYS A 70 15.46 -24.03 -5.44
C LYS A 70 14.68 -22.88 -4.79
N PRO A 71 13.34 -22.76 -4.94
CA PRO A 71 12.57 -21.59 -4.55
C PRO A 71 11.65 -21.82 -3.32
N GLU A 72 12.17 -22.39 -2.23
CA GLU A 72 11.42 -22.63 -0.97
C GLU A 72 11.78 -21.66 0.18
N GLU A 73 12.67 -20.68 -0.04
CA GLU A 73 13.02 -19.63 0.92
C GLU A 73 12.90 -18.26 0.25
N ASP A 74 11.84 -17.45 0.48
CA ASP A 74 11.91 -15.96 0.39
C ASP A 74 10.55 -15.21 0.50
N GLN A 75 9.78 -15.42 1.57
CA GLN A 75 9.15 -14.26 2.21
C GLN A 75 10.18 -13.76 3.24
N PRO A 76 10.44 -12.46 3.38
CA PRO A 76 11.05 -12.01 4.61
C PRO A 76 10.07 -12.37 5.73
N THR A 77 10.38 -13.42 6.48
CA THR A 77 9.77 -13.66 7.79
C THR A 77 9.95 -12.36 8.58
N GLU A 78 9.03 -12.01 9.51
CA GLU A 78 9.19 -10.78 10.32
C GLU A 78 10.55 -10.70 11.06
N SER A 79 11.31 -11.80 11.09
CA SER A 79 12.70 -11.93 11.54
C SER A 79 13.78 -11.37 10.61
N SER A 80 13.56 -11.21 9.30
CA SER A 80 14.60 -10.79 8.33
C SER A 80 14.51 -9.35 7.83
N ILE A 81 13.48 -8.60 8.23
CA ILE A 81 13.42 -7.16 7.98
C ILE A 81 14.40 -6.46 8.93
N ASP A 82 15.47 -5.85 8.40
CA ASP A 82 16.31 -4.94 9.18
C ASP A 82 15.47 -3.70 9.56
N LEU A 83 14.92 -3.71 10.77
CA LEU A 83 14.01 -2.69 11.29
C LEU A 83 14.75 -1.37 11.63
N ASN A 84 15.78 -0.98 10.87
CA ASN A 84 16.52 0.26 11.03
C ASN A 84 15.98 1.46 10.23
N TYR A 85 14.78 1.35 9.66
CA TYR A 85 14.06 2.43 8.98
C TYR A 85 13.80 3.69 9.84
N LEU A 86 14.15 4.85 9.30
CA LEU A 86 13.94 6.15 9.94
C LEU A 86 12.49 6.62 9.84
N LEU A 87 11.76 6.14 8.83
CA LEU A 87 10.36 6.48 8.58
C LEU A 87 9.56 5.20 8.27
N VAL A 88 8.33 5.14 8.78
CA VAL A 88 7.34 4.12 8.38
C VAL A 88 6.20 4.85 7.68
N ALA A 89 5.87 4.39 6.48
CA ALA A 89 4.82 4.91 5.62
C ALA A 89 3.76 3.84 5.37
N ALA A 90 2.51 4.27 5.27
CA ALA A 90 1.41 3.42 4.86
C ALA A 90 0.69 4.09 3.68
N ILE A 91 0.52 3.35 2.59
CA ILE A 91 -0.25 3.73 1.40
C ILE A 91 -1.60 3.03 1.47
N ASP A 92 -2.66 3.81 1.37
CA ASP A 92 -4.02 3.33 1.13
C ASP A 92 -4.41 3.72 -0.28
N LEU A 93 -4.28 2.78 -1.20
CA LEU A 93 -4.88 2.88 -2.53
C LEU A 93 -6.32 2.42 -2.39
N GLY A 94 -7.27 3.30 -2.08
CA GLY A 94 -8.67 2.95 -1.87
C GLY A 94 -9.45 2.77 -3.18
N THR A 95 -10.73 2.39 -3.11
CA THR A 95 -11.57 2.32 -4.32
C THR A 95 -11.94 3.71 -4.82
N ALA A 96 -12.47 4.56 -3.92
CA ALA A 96 -12.92 5.91 -4.27
C ALA A 96 -11.86 6.98 -3.95
N ALA A 97 -11.11 6.81 -2.87
CA ALA A 97 -10.13 7.80 -2.41
C ALA A 97 -8.87 7.13 -1.87
N SER A 98 -7.72 7.72 -2.18
CA SER A 98 -6.39 7.20 -1.87
C SER A 98 -5.57 8.24 -1.13
N GLY A 99 -4.60 7.77 -0.35
CA GLY A 99 -3.70 8.64 0.39
C GLY A 99 -2.62 7.86 1.12
N TYR A 100 -1.88 8.56 1.98
CA TYR A 100 -0.86 7.94 2.80
C TYR A 100 -0.80 8.57 4.19
N ALA A 101 -0.26 7.81 5.13
CA ALA A 101 0.14 8.28 6.45
C ALA A 101 1.57 7.85 6.75
N PHE A 102 2.26 8.59 7.61
CA PHE A 102 3.64 8.27 7.96
C PHE A 102 4.00 8.75 9.37
N SER A 103 5.07 8.19 9.92
CA SER A 103 5.68 8.69 11.13
C SER A 103 7.19 8.45 11.11
N PHE A 104 7.96 9.47 11.47
CA PHE A 104 9.38 9.29 11.73
C PHE A 104 9.57 8.56 13.05
N ARG A 105 10.60 7.73 13.13
CA ARG A 105 10.97 6.98 14.34
C ARG A 105 11.08 7.87 15.57
N ASN A 106 11.66 9.06 15.44
CA ASN A 106 11.85 9.99 16.55
C ASN A 106 10.52 10.63 16.99
N ASP A 107 9.68 11.06 16.03
CA ASP A 107 8.33 11.53 16.32
C ASP A 107 7.51 10.45 17.04
N PHE A 108 7.58 9.21 16.56
CA PHE A 108 6.88 8.08 17.15
C PHE A 108 7.33 7.82 18.59
N LYS A 109 8.64 7.87 18.87
CA LYS A 109 9.18 7.69 20.22
C LYS A 109 8.70 8.79 21.18
N ALA A 110 8.59 10.03 20.69
CA ALA A 110 8.11 11.15 21.48
C ALA A 110 6.60 11.09 21.72
N ASN A 111 5.82 10.76 20.68
CA ASN A 111 4.38 10.61 20.76
C ASN A 111 3.86 9.57 19.73
N PRO A 112 3.58 8.33 20.15
CA PRO A 112 3.06 7.27 19.28
C PRO A 112 1.70 7.56 18.63
N LEU A 113 0.96 8.56 19.14
CA LEU A 113 -0.33 8.98 18.59
C LEU A 113 -0.16 10.01 17.47
N LYS A 114 1.01 10.66 17.36
CA LYS A 114 1.33 11.64 16.32
C LYS A 114 1.66 10.93 15.01
N ILE A 115 0.63 10.75 14.20
CA ILE A 115 0.75 10.22 12.83
C ILE A 115 0.48 11.36 11.85
N SER A 116 1.37 11.51 10.88
CA SER A 116 1.28 12.56 9.87
C SER A 116 0.55 12.05 8.63
N THR A 117 -0.27 12.90 8.02
CA THR A 117 -0.90 12.68 6.72
C THR A 117 -0.69 13.92 5.85
N HIS A 118 -0.96 13.80 4.55
CA HIS A 118 -1.04 14.97 3.68
C HIS A 118 -2.50 15.42 3.51
N ILE A 119 -2.72 16.73 3.43
CA ILE A 119 -4.03 17.32 3.18
C ILE A 119 -4.05 17.81 1.74
N TRP A 120 -4.70 17.05 0.87
CA TRP A 120 -4.99 17.45 -0.50
C TRP A 120 -6.10 18.50 -0.52
N THR A 121 -5.99 19.44 -1.45
CA THR A 121 -6.97 20.51 -1.66
C THR A 121 -7.49 20.38 -3.09
N ALA A 122 -8.81 20.31 -3.27
CA ALA A 122 -9.41 20.37 -4.59
C ALA A 122 -9.23 21.79 -5.19
N ALA A 123 -9.27 21.93 -6.51
CA ALA A 123 -9.12 23.23 -7.18
C ALA A 123 -10.14 24.27 -6.67
N THR A 124 -11.33 23.82 -6.26
CA THR A 124 -12.26 24.59 -5.44
C THR A 124 -11.75 24.57 -4.00
N THR A 125 -11.00 25.60 -3.60
CA THR A 125 -10.24 25.76 -2.34
C THR A 125 -10.98 25.46 -1.02
N VAL A 126 -12.28 25.16 -1.09
CA VAL A 126 -13.16 24.80 0.02
C VAL A 126 -12.96 23.36 0.50
N LEU A 127 -12.60 22.42 -0.38
CA LEU A 127 -12.51 20.99 -0.02
C LEU A 127 -11.07 20.60 0.34
N ARG A 128 -10.85 20.40 1.64
CA ARG A 128 -9.60 19.87 2.21
C ARG A 128 -9.82 18.45 2.70
N SER A 129 -8.98 17.51 2.26
CA SER A 129 -9.14 16.09 2.58
C SER A 129 -7.79 15.44 2.84
N ALA A 130 -7.75 14.49 3.77
CA ALA A 130 -6.58 13.65 4.02
C ALA A 130 -6.36 12.58 2.92
N LYS A 131 -7.17 12.60 1.86
CA LYS A 131 -7.09 11.74 0.69
C LYS A 131 -7.43 12.51 -0.58
N THR A 132 -6.94 12.01 -1.70
CA THR A 132 -7.31 12.46 -3.05
C THR A 132 -8.15 11.38 -3.75
N PRO A 133 -8.99 11.71 -4.75
CA PRO A 133 -9.73 10.71 -5.51
C PRO A 133 -8.84 9.62 -6.10
N THR A 134 -9.34 8.39 -6.20
CA THR A 134 -8.59 7.29 -6.85
C THR A 134 -8.89 7.31 -8.34
N CYS A 135 -8.20 8.21 -9.03
CA CYS A 135 -8.26 8.33 -10.47
C CYS A 135 -6.88 8.67 -11.02
N ILE A 136 -6.65 8.29 -12.27
CA ILE A 136 -5.34 8.39 -12.92
C ILE A 136 -5.54 8.66 -14.40
N LEU A 137 -4.69 9.52 -14.95
CA LEU A 137 -4.71 9.94 -16.33
C LEU A 137 -3.41 9.52 -17.01
N PHE A 138 -3.53 8.96 -18.21
CA PHE A 138 -2.43 8.68 -19.11
C PHE A 138 -2.65 9.41 -20.44
N ASN A 139 -1.54 9.84 -21.05
CA ASN A 139 -1.53 10.46 -22.37
C ASN A 139 -1.83 9.44 -23.49
N PRO A 140 -1.98 9.87 -24.76
CA PRO A 140 -2.22 8.97 -25.89
C PRO A 140 -1.19 7.85 -26.08
N GLU A 141 0.06 8.08 -25.66
CA GLU A 141 1.13 7.09 -25.70
C GLU A 141 1.06 6.07 -24.53
N GLY A 142 0.13 6.24 -23.60
CA GLY A 142 -0.03 5.38 -22.43
C GLY A 142 0.95 5.69 -21.29
N HIS A 143 1.57 6.87 -21.29
CA HIS A 143 2.44 7.33 -20.20
C HIS A 143 1.65 8.04 -19.10
N PHE A 144 2.07 7.86 -17.86
CA PHE A 144 1.46 8.49 -16.70
C PHE A 144 1.53 10.03 -16.78
N GLU A 145 0.41 10.70 -16.55
CA GLU A 145 0.31 12.17 -16.62
C GLU A 145 -0.12 12.81 -15.30
N ALA A 146 -1.06 12.19 -14.59
CA ALA A 146 -1.54 12.72 -13.31
C ALA A 146 -2.29 11.68 -12.49
N PHE A 147 -2.40 11.92 -11.19
CA PHE A 147 -3.22 11.15 -10.26
C PHE A 147 -4.08 12.08 -9.39
N GLY A 148 -5.24 11.59 -8.95
CA GLY A 148 -6.11 12.28 -8.01
C GLY A 148 -6.69 13.59 -8.54
N TYR A 149 -6.74 14.62 -7.70
CA TYR A 149 -7.31 15.92 -8.10
C TYR A 149 -6.63 16.51 -9.35
N GLU A 150 -5.32 16.28 -9.53
CA GLU A 150 -4.63 16.73 -10.74
C GLU A 150 -5.14 16.02 -11.99
N ALA A 151 -5.40 14.71 -11.90
CA ALA A 151 -5.98 13.94 -13.00
C ALA A 151 -7.39 14.44 -13.35
N GLN A 152 -8.24 14.68 -12.34
CA GLN A 152 -9.59 15.22 -12.54
C GLN A 152 -9.56 16.59 -13.23
N ASN A 153 -8.69 17.48 -12.76
CA ASN A 153 -8.58 18.84 -13.31
C ASN A 153 -8.09 18.79 -14.76
N LYS A 154 -7.00 18.07 -15.04
CA LYS A 154 -6.47 17.92 -16.41
C LYS A 154 -7.51 17.30 -17.35
N PHE A 155 -8.15 16.22 -16.93
CA PHE A 155 -9.19 15.58 -17.74
C PHE A 155 -10.39 16.49 -18.00
N SER A 156 -10.81 17.28 -17.01
CA SER A 156 -11.91 18.26 -17.19
C SER A 156 -11.53 19.38 -18.18
N SER A 157 -10.27 19.84 -18.15
CA SER A 157 -9.75 20.79 -19.15
C SER A 157 -9.75 20.18 -20.55
N LEU A 158 -9.24 18.96 -20.71
CA LEU A 158 -9.25 18.25 -22.01
C LEU A 158 -10.66 18.15 -22.62
N ILE A 159 -11.68 17.89 -21.81
CA ILE A 159 -13.08 17.86 -22.25
C ILE A 159 -13.56 19.26 -22.66
N THR A 160 -13.22 20.29 -21.88
CA THR A 160 -13.69 21.66 -22.09
C THR A 160 -13.06 22.30 -23.32
N ASP A 161 -11.79 22.00 -23.57
CA ASP A 161 -10.99 22.57 -24.65
C ASP A 161 -11.19 21.84 -26.00
N GLU A 162 -12.09 20.84 -26.05
CA GLU A 162 -12.36 19.98 -27.23
C GLU A 162 -11.09 19.33 -27.82
N GLU A 163 -10.07 19.10 -26.99
CA GLU A 163 -8.89 18.34 -27.40
C GLU A 163 -9.27 16.87 -27.65
N ASN A 164 -8.40 16.09 -28.32
CA ASN A 164 -8.62 14.67 -28.64
C ASN A 164 -8.67 13.78 -27.37
N VAL A 165 -9.61 14.04 -26.45
CA VAL A 165 -9.79 13.38 -25.15
C VAL A 165 -10.05 11.88 -25.30
N GLU A 166 -10.60 11.47 -26.44
CA GLU A 166 -10.80 10.07 -26.82
C GLU A 166 -9.47 9.31 -27.00
N GLU A 167 -8.36 10.01 -27.22
CA GLU A 167 -7.03 9.42 -27.30
C GLU A 167 -6.41 9.17 -25.92
N TRP A 168 -6.84 9.91 -24.90
CA TRP A 168 -6.33 9.78 -23.53
C TRP A 168 -6.93 8.58 -22.80
N TYR A 169 -6.30 8.17 -21.69
CA TYR A 169 -6.80 7.09 -20.84
C TYR A 169 -7.04 7.62 -19.44
N TYR A 170 -8.30 7.84 -19.10
CA TYR A 170 -8.72 8.21 -17.75
C TYR A 170 -9.36 7.02 -17.05
N PHE A 171 -8.86 6.68 -15.86
CA PHE A 171 -9.39 5.60 -15.04
C PHE A 171 -9.90 6.13 -13.71
N GLU A 172 -11.03 5.57 -13.28
CA GLU A 172 -11.62 5.75 -11.95
C GLU A 172 -12.16 4.41 -11.47
N ASN A 173 -12.29 4.22 -10.15
CA ASN A 173 -12.81 3.00 -9.52
C ASN A 173 -12.09 1.69 -9.94
N PHE A 174 -10.92 1.79 -10.57
CA PHE A 174 -10.21 0.66 -11.16
C PHE A 174 -9.77 -0.39 -10.13
N LYS A 175 -9.72 -0.05 -8.84
CA LYS A 175 -9.46 -1.01 -7.75
C LYS A 175 -10.46 -2.18 -7.74
N MET A 176 -11.70 -1.94 -8.19
CA MET A 176 -12.74 -2.97 -8.25
C MET A 176 -12.40 -4.11 -9.22
N SER A 177 -11.57 -3.84 -10.23
CA SER A 177 -11.14 -4.89 -11.18
C SER A 177 -10.45 -6.08 -10.50
N LEU A 178 -9.69 -5.85 -9.41
CA LEU A 178 -9.02 -6.94 -8.67
C LEU A 178 -9.99 -7.80 -7.87
N TYR A 179 -11.18 -7.29 -7.56
CA TYR A 179 -12.23 -8.03 -6.89
C TYR A 179 -13.14 -8.77 -7.87
N GLU A 180 -13.46 -8.13 -9.00
CA GLU A 180 -14.43 -8.64 -9.97
C GLU A 180 -13.82 -9.63 -10.96
N CYS A 181 -12.52 -9.53 -11.23
CA CYS A 181 -11.82 -10.42 -12.15
C CYS A 181 -11.51 -11.78 -11.48
N LYS A 182 -12.26 -12.82 -11.86
CA LYS A 182 -12.05 -14.19 -11.36
C LYS A 182 -10.69 -14.77 -11.76
N ASP A 183 -10.28 -14.51 -13.00
CA ASP A 183 -9.04 -15.01 -13.60
C ASP A 183 -7.97 -13.92 -13.65
N LEU A 184 -7.76 -13.24 -12.51
CA LEU A 184 -6.76 -12.17 -12.40
C LEU A 184 -5.36 -12.71 -12.69
N THR A 185 -4.71 -12.11 -13.69
CA THR A 185 -3.29 -12.30 -14.04
C THR A 185 -2.56 -10.95 -14.13
N PHE A 186 -1.22 -10.97 -14.22
CA PHE A 186 -0.44 -9.75 -14.48
C PHE A 186 -0.63 -9.17 -15.89
N HIS A 187 -1.24 -9.93 -16.81
CA HIS A 187 -1.58 -9.49 -18.16
C HIS A 187 -3.02 -8.98 -18.27
N THR A 188 -3.78 -8.96 -17.16
CA THR A 188 -5.17 -8.47 -17.14
C THR A 188 -5.20 -7.03 -17.62
N GLU A 189 -6.06 -6.75 -18.59
CA GLU A 189 -6.35 -5.39 -19.04
C GLU A 189 -7.60 -4.85 -18.36
N ILE A 190 -7.60 -3.56 -18.08
CA ILE A 190 -8.77 -2.81 -17.61
C ILE A 190 -9.06 -1.68 -18.56
N LYS A 191 -10.33 -1.27 -18.62
CA LYS A 191 -10.79 -0.25 -19.55
C LYS A 191 -10.81 1.13 -18.88
N ALA A 192 -10.30 2.12 -19.59
CA ALA A 192 -10.51 3.53 -19.29
C ALA A 192 -11.98 3.90 -19.49
N THR A 193 -12.38 5.09 -19.08
CA THR A 193 -13.77 5.58 -19.20
C THR A 193 -14.29 5.63 -20.65
N ASN A 194 -13.40 5.78 -21.63
CA ASN A 194 -13.71 5.69 -23.06
C ASN A 194 -13.66 4.25 -23.62
N GLY A 195 -13.47 3.24 -22.77
CA GLY A 195 -13.44 1.83 -23.16
C GLY A 195 -12.09 1.32 -23.66
N LYS A 196 -11.08 2.18 -23.84
CA LYS A 196 -9.74 1.78 -24.29
C LYS A 196 -9.02 0.95 -23.21
N PRO A 197 -8.38 -0.17 -23.55
CA PRO A 197 -7.69 -1.01 -22.57
C PRO A 197 -6.29 -0.47 -22.24
N LEU A 198 -5.86 -0.65 -20.99
CA LEU A 198 -4.45 -0.69 -20.59
C LEU A 198 -4.21 -1.85 -19.62
N PRO A 199 -2.97 -2.36 -19.52
CA PRO A 199 -2.62 -3.35 -18.52
C PRO A 199 -2.94 -2.83 -17.10
N ALA A 200 -3.72 -3.58 -16.34
CA ALA A 200 -4.06 -3.24 -14.97
C ALA A 200 -2.81 -3.02 -14.13
N ILE A 201 -1.78 -3.86 -14.31
CA ILE A 201 -0.56 -3.76 -13.51
C ILE A 201 0.09 -2.37 -13.64
N THR A 202 0.05 -1.77 -14.84
CA THR A 202 0.53 -0.41 -15.11
C THR A 202 -0.28 0.64 -14.36
N VAL A 203 -1.61 0.56 -14.41
CA VAL A 203 -2.51 1.50 -13.73
C VAL A 203 -2.29 1.50 -12.22
N PHE A 204 -2.17 0.31 -11.62
CA PHE A 204 -1.93 0.18 -10.19
C PHE A 204 -0.50 0.58 -9.79
N SER A 205 0.52 0.18 -10.56
CA SER A 205 1.91 0.52 -10.24
C SER A 205 2.16 2.02 -10.32
N GLU A 206 1.67 2.70 -11.35
CA GLU A 206 1.84 4.16 -11.49
C GLU A 206 1.04 4.92 -10.40
N SER A 207 -0.12 4.40 -9.98
CA SER A 207 -0.86 4.96 -8.84
C SER A 207 -0.09 4.85 -7.52
N ILE A 208 0.50 3.68 -7.24
CA ILE A 208 1.33 3.47 -6.03
C ILE A 208 2.59 4.33 -6.10
N LYS A 209 3.23 4.40 -7.27
CA LYS A 209 4.44 5.19 -7.53
C LYS A 209 4.20 6.68 -7.33
N TYR A 210 3.05 7.20 -7.77
CA TYR A 210 2.66 8.58 -7.50
C TYR A 210 2.60 8.84 -5.99
N LEU A 211 1.88 8.01 -5.22
CA LEU A 211 1.75 8.19 -3.77
C LEU A 211 3.10 8.05 -3.06
N LYS A 212 3.93 7.09 -3.48
CA LYS A 212 5.30 6.90 -3.01
C LYS A 212 6.12 8.18 -3.24
N ASN A 213 6.22 8.62 -4.49
CA ASN A 213 7.03 9.77 -4.89
C ASN A 213 6.54 11.08 -4.26
N HIS A 214 5.23 11.24 -4.12
CA HIS A 214 4.66 12.40 -3.44
C HIS A 214 5.07 12.44 -1.97
N LEU A 215 5.07 11.30 -1.26
CA LEU A 215 5.54 11.24 0.12
C LEU A 215 7.05 11.45 0.22
N THR A 216 7.84 10.76 -0.60
CA THR A 216 9.31 10.86 -0.55
C THR A 216 9.78 12.28 -0.84
N ASN A 217 9.28 12.92 -1.90
CA ASN A 217 9.60 14.31 -2.24
C ASN A 217 9.25 15.26 -1.08
N ARG A 218 8.11 15.04 -0.43
CA ARG A 218 7.72 15.81 0.75
C ARG A 218 8.69 15.62 1.92
N CYS A 219 9.07 14.39 2.24
CA CYS A 219 9.93 14.08 3.37
C CYS A 219 11.40 14.47 3.15
N LEU A 220 11.93 14.28 1.94
CA LEU A 220 13.27 14.72 1.54
C LEU A 220 13.44 16.23 1.70
N ASN A 221 12.40 17.01 1.37
CA ASN A 221 12.41 18.46 1.55
C ASN A 221 12.35 18.90 3.03
N MET A 222 11.86 18.05 3.93
CA MET A 222 11.73 18.37 5.36
C MET A 222 12.92 17.90 6.20
N THR A 223 13.71 16.93 5.72
CA THR A 223 14.75 16.28 6.53
C THR A 223 16.01 16.06 5.70
N CYS A 224 17.11 16.70 6.11
CA CYS A 224 18.40 16.47 5.47
C CYS A 224 18.84 15.01 5.63
N GLY A 225 19.13 14.34 4.51
CA GLY A 225 19.76 13.01 4.50
C GLY A 225 18.84 11.80 4.65
N LEU A 226 17.51 11.96 4.62
CA LEU A 226 16.61 10.79 4.45
C LEU A 226 16.87 10.16 3.08
N LYS A 227 17.00 8.85 3.00
CA LYS A 227 17.11 8.10 1.74
C LYS A 227 15.90 7.20 1.51
N ASP A 228 15.71 6.71 0.28
CA ASP A 228 14.58 5.83 -0.04
C ASP A 228 14.68 4.50 0.75
N GLU A 229 15.90 4.03 1.02
CA GLU A 229 16.19 2.82 1.80
C GLU A 229 15.84 2.98 3.29
N ASP A 230 15.68 4.22 3.78
CA ASP A 230 15.33 4.50 5.17
C ASP A 230 13.82 4.39 5.45
N ILE A 231 13.02 4.04 4.44
CA ILE A 231 11.56 4.02 4.51
C ILE A 231 11.03 2.58 4.50
N LEU A 232 10.27 2.21 5.53
CA LEU A 232 9.45 1.01 5.47
C LEU A 232 8.06 1.36 4.94
N TRP A 233 7.63 0.67 3.89
CA TRP A 233 6.35 0.84 3.25
C TRP A 233 5.37 -0.23 3.70
N THR A 234 4.14 0.18 3.98
CA THR A 234 3.00 -0.69 4.21
C THR A 234 1.95 -0.37 3.15
N LEU A 235 1.43 -1.36 2.44
CA LEU A 235 0.35 -1.20 1.47
C LEU A 235 -0.91 -1.88 1.99
N THR A 236 -2.00 -1.13 2.14
CA THR A 236 -3.25 -1.70 2.66
C THR A 236 -4.04 -2.39 1.56
N VAL A 237 -4.53 -3.59 1.84
CA VAL A 237 -5.37 -4.39 0.94
C VAL A 237 -6.60 -4.93 1.68
N PRO A 238 -7.77 -5.05 1.03
CA PRO A 238 -8.96 -5.65 1.65
C PRO A 238 -8.68 -7.11 2.07
N ALA A 239 -9.10 -7.54 3.27
CA ALA A 239 -8.89 -8.96 3.64
C ALA A 239 -9.79 -9.93 2.86
N ILE A 240 -10.92 -9.44 2.32
CA ILE A 240 -11.82 -10.25 1.49
C ILE A 240 -11.20 -10.60 0.13
N TRP A 241 -10.05 -10.02 -0.21
CA TRP A 241 -9.34 -10.36 -1.44
C TRP A 241 -8.69 -11.72 -1.36
N ASN A 242 -8.73 -12.45 -2.48
CA ASN A 242 -8.00 -13.69 -2.64
C ASN A 242 -6.49 -13.44 -2.74
N ASP A 243 -5.70 -14.51 -2.68
CA ASP A 243 -4.24 -14.39 -2.66
C ASP A 243 -3.66 -13.90 -3.99
N LYS A 244 -4.36 -14.15 -5.11
CA LYS A 244 -3.98 -13.60 -6.43
C LYS A 244 -4.02 -12.06 -6.41
N ALA A 245 -5.08 -11.46 -5.86
CA ALA A 245 -5.21 -10.00 -5.77
C ALA A 245 -4.19 -9.38 -4.79
N LYS A 246 -3.88 -10.07 -3.68
CA LYS A 246 -2.81 -9.63 -2.75
C LYS A 246 -1.43 -9.69 -3.42
N LEU A 247 -1.14 -10.76 -4.15
CA LEU A 247 0.10 -10.93 -4.92
C LEU A 247 0.20 -9.87 -6.03
N PHE A 248 -0.91 -9.59 -6.71
CA PHE A 248 -0.99 -8.53 -7.71
C PHE A 248 -0.57 -7.17 -7.14
N MET A 249 -1.12 -6.78 -5.99
CA MET A 249 -0.75 -5.52 -5.33
C MET A 249 0.71 -5.48 -4.90
N ARG A 250 1.26 -6.60 -4.42
CA ARG A 250 2.69 -6.69 -4.10
C ARG A 250 3.53 -6.41 -5.34
N ARG A 251 3.20 -7.05 -6.47
CA ARG A 251 3.93 -6.84 -7.72
C ARG A 251 3.81 -5.41 -8.23
N ALA A 252 2.62 -4.81 -8.13
CA ALA A 252 2.40 -3.42 -8.49
C ALA A 252 3.30 -2.46 -7.66
N ALA A 253 3.45 -2.74 -6.36
CA ALA A 253 4.33 -1.98 -5.48
C ALA A 253 5.82 -2.16 -5.81
N GLU A 254 6.25 -3.37 -6.17
CA GLU A 254 7.62 -3.62 -6.65
C GLU A 254 7.90 -2.82 -7.94
N MET A 255 6.96 -2.81 -8.89
CA MET A 255 7.06 -2.00 -10.13
C MET A 255 7.03 -0.50 -9.85
N ALA A 256 6.38 -0.07 -8.76
CA ALA A 256 6.43 1.30 -8.27
C ALA A 256 7.78 1.68 -7.63
N GLY A 257 8.76 0.76 -7.60
CA GLY A 257 10.07 0.96 -7.03
C GLY A 257 10.09 0.84 -5.50
N ILE A 258 9.16 0.09 -4.90
CA ILE A 258 9.22 -0.27 -3.48
C ILE A 258 9.85 -1.67 -3.38
N PRO A 259 11.08 -1.80 -2.85
CA PRO A 259 11.72 -3.11 -2.73
C PRO A 259 10.94 -4.06 -1.82
N ARG A 260 10.98 -5.37 -2.15
CA ARG A 260 10.30 -6.42 -1.37
C ARG A 260 10.73 -6.42 0.10
N SER A 261 11.99 -6.12 0.39
CA SER A 261 12.55 -5.99 1.75
C SER A 261 11.99 -4.81 2.54
N GLN A 262 11.42 -3.82 1.85
CA GLN A 262 10.82 -2.60 2.43
C GLN A 262 9.29 -2.62 2.37
N LEU A 263 8.64 -3.73 1.97
CA LEU A 263 7.20 -3.78 1.72
C LEU A 263 6.46 -4.78 2.63
N LEU A 264 5.56 -4.24 3.44
CA LEU A 264 4.55 -4.98 4.19
C LEU A 264 3.17 -4.86 3.52
N LEU A 265 2.40 -5.95 3.51
CA LEU A 265 0.98 -5.92 3.19
C LEU A 265 0.17 -5.85 4.48
N ALA A 266 -0.84 -4.98 4.50
CA ALA A 266 -1.69 -4.72 5.65
C ALA A 266 -3.15 -5.04 5.31
N LEU A 267 -3.77 -6.01 5.97
CA LEU A 267 -5.18 -6.33 5.75
C LEU A 267 -6.09 -5.29 6.44
N GLU A 268 -7.08 -4.78 5.71
CA GLU A 268 -7.97 -3.70 6.17
C GLU A 268 -8.87 -4.05 7.39
N PRO A 269 -9.56 -5.20 7.49
CA PRO A 269 -10.45 -5.48 8.63
C PRO A 269 -9.72 -5.75 9.94
N GLU A 270 -8.49 -6.25 9.91
CA GLU A 270 -7.65 -6.36 11.12
C GLU A 270 -7.40 -4.99 11.72
N ALA A 271 -7.41 -3.94 10.90
CA ALA A 271 -7.12 -2.60 11.36
C ALA A 271 -8.36 -1.80 11.79
N GLY A 272 -9.55 -2.22 11.39
CA GLY A 272 -10.83 -1.72 11.91
C GLY A 272 -11.25 -2.38 13.24
N ALA A 273 -11.09 -3.70 13.39
CA ALA A 273 -11.62 -4.44 14.55
C ALA A 273 -10.98 -4.07 15.90
N ILE A 274 -9.71 -3.66 15.92
CA ILE A 274 -9.03 -3.26 17.17
C ILE A 274 -9.46 -1.86 17.65
N PHE A 275 -10.10 -1.03 16.81
CA PHE A 275 -10.55 0.29 17.26
C PHE A 275 -11.75 0.21 18.22
N VAL A 276 -12.54 -0.88 18.16
CA VAL A 276 -13.69 -1.09 19.06
C VAL A 276 -13.27 -1.70 20.40
N ASN A 277 -12.18 -2.48 20.44
CA ASN A 277 -11.80 -3.26 21.62
C ASN A 277 -10.65 -2.64 22.47
N THR A 278 -10.20 -1.42 22.16
CA THR A 278 -9.13 -0.75 22.93
C THR A 278 -9.58 0.60 23.54
N TYR A 279 -10.83 1.03 23.29
CA TYR A 279 -11.35 2.32 23.78
C TYR A 279 -12.83 2.29 24.22
N LEU A 280 -13.40 1.11 24.48
CA LEU A 280 -14.56 0.92 25.35
C LEU A 280 -14.12 0.05 26.54
#